data_AF-F4S8T1-F1
#
_entry.id   AF-F4S8T1-F1
#
_cell.length_a   1.000
_cell.length_b   1.000
_cell.length_c   1.000
_cell.angle_alpha   90.00
_cell.angle_beta   90.00
_cell.angle_gamma   90.00
#
_symmetry.space_group_name_H-M   'P 1'
#
loop_
_entity.id
_entity.type
_entity.pdbx_description
1 polymer ?
#
loop_
_entity_poly.entity_id
_entity_poly.type
_entity_poly.pdbx_seq_one_letter_code
_entity_poly.pdbx_strand_id
1 'polypeptide(L)'
;MSLKKRYQNENWDEERRKRTADEVRRSARLRYLQRLRENVVLSQKELWPLSKIVIVACSDDETDNERAISPEDPQGPGRPCRVRNLEWRSKELENICLLLDSSKAKTDSSTPGKNKSPKLTGRPTRPRLRGEDRPVTRTSVPSALPIDCYSVRWLQSLSPLERSELDIASKPILKDLLPIVKRI
;
A
#
# COMPACT_ATOMS: atom_id res chain seq x y z
N MET A 1 15.91 17.21 -17.20
CA MET A 1 16.14 17.69 -15.81
C MET A 1 16.88 19.01 -15.88
N SER A 2 16.38 20.07 -15.22
CA SER A 2 16.95 21.43 -15.29
C SER A 2 18.22 21.56 -14.44
N LEU A 3 19.21 22.31 -14.93
CA LEU A 3 20.49 22.65 -14.27
C LEU A 3 20.31 23.21 -12.84
N LYS A 4 19.22 23.94 -12.57
CA LYS A 4 18.88 24.45 -11.22
C LYS A 4 18.68 23.34 -10.17
N LYS A 5 18.17 22.17 -10.56
CA LYS A 5 17.97 21.04 -9.63
C LYS A 5 19.27 20.33 -9.23
N ARG A 6 20.32 20.40 -10.07
CA ARG A 6 21.64 19.83 -9.74
C ARG A 6 22.36 20.67 -8.68
N TYR A 7 22.41 21.99 -8.90
CA TYR A 7 23.11 22.91 -8.00
C TYR A 7 22.50 22.96 -6.59
N GLN A 8 21.18 22.82 -6.47
CA GLN A 8 20.51 22.74 -5.16
C GLN A 8 20.80 21.44 -4.41
N ASN A 9 21.11 20.32 -5.09
CA ASN A 9 21.35 19.01 -4.46
C ASN A 9 22.80 18.82 -3.98
N GLU A 10 23.77 19.54 -4.54
CA GLU A 10 25.20 19.43 -4.16
C GLU A 10 25.44 19.89 -2.71
N ASN A 11 24.68 20.87 -2.21
CA ASN A 11 24.76 21.37 -0.82
C ASN A 11 23.89 20.60 0.19
N TRP A 12 23.25 19.51 -0.21
CA TRP A 12 22.49 18.70 0.74
C TRP A 12 23.43 17.80 1.54
N ASP A 13 23.27 17.82 2.85
CA ASP A 13 23.83 16.82 3.74
C ASP A 13 23.39 15.40 3.29
N GLU A 14 24.28 14.42 3.40
CA GLU A 14 24.08 13.07 2.87
C GLU A 14 22.83 12.41 3.48
N GLU A 15 22.57 12.69 4.75
CA GLU A 15 21.35 12.27 5.43
C GLU A 15 20.09 12.84 4.77
N ARG A 16 20.10 14.12 4.39
CA ARG A 16 18.96 14.79 3.78
C ARG A 16 18.68 14.22 2.40
N ARG A 17 19.73 13.99 1.58
CA ARG A 17 19.58 13.34 0.27
C ARG A 17 18.97 11.96 0.42
N LYS A 18 19.43 11.18 1.41
CA LYS A 18 18.95 9.83 1.65
C LYS A 18 17.49 9.80 2.11
N ARG A 19 17.10 10.67 3.06
CA ARG A 19 15.70 10.81 3.51
C ARG A 19 14.76 11.13 2.33
N THR A 20 15.12 12.08 1.48
CA THR A 20 14.28 12.42 0.32
C THR A 20 14.25 11.30 -0.73
N ALA A 21 15.36 10.59 -0.96
CA ALA A 21 15.34 9.42 -1.84
C ALA A 21 14.44 8.30 -1.28
N ASP A 22 14.47 8.05 0.02
CA ASP A 22 13.60 7.09 0.71
C ASP A 22 12.11 7.49 0.58
N GLU A 23 11.80 8.77 0.77
CA GLU A 23 10.45 9.31 0.61
C GLU A 23 9.94 9.18 -0.83
N VAL A 24 10.74 9.57 -1.83
CA VAL A 24 10.39 9.42 -3.25
C VAL A 24 10.11 7.95 -3.60
N ARG A 25 10.95 7.02 -3.11
CA ARG A 25 10.74 5.58 -3.30
C ARG A 25 9.44 5.12 -2.64
N ARG A 26 9.17 5.55 -1.41
CA ARG A 26 7.95 5.21 -0.67
C ARG A 26 6.70 5.69 -1.41
N SER A 27 6.66 6.95 -1.83
CA SER A 27 5.53 7.50 -2.58
C SER A 27 5.33 6.82 -3.93
N ALA A 28 6.41 6.50 -4.66
CA ALA A 28 6.30 5.79 -5.93
C ALA A 28 5.72 4.38 -5.76
N ARG A 29 6.14 3.65 -4.73
CA ARG A 29 5.60 2.31 -4.39
C ARG A 29 4.14 2.38 -3.97
N LEU A 30 3.77 3.37 -3.15
CA LEU A 30 2.39 3.58 -2.73
C LEU A 30 1.49 3.83 -3.96
N ARG A 31 1.87 4.75 -4.84
CA ARG A 31 1.13 5.02 -6.09
C ARG A 31 1.01 3.79 -6.97
N TYR A 32 2.07 2.99 -7.08
CA TYR A 32 2.03 1.74 -7.82
C TYR A 32 1.01 0.76 -7.23
N LEU A 33 1.00 0.57 -5.90
CA LEU A 33 0.04 -0.30 -5.22
C LEU A 33 -1.40 0.18 -5.39
N GLN A 34 -1.64 1.49 -5.23
CA GLN A 34 -2.95 2.11 -5.44
C GLN A 34 -3.46 1.79 -6.85
N ARG A 35 -2.64 2.05 -7.86
CA ARG A 35 -2.99 1.82 -9.27
C ARG A 35 -3.20 0.33 -9.57
N LEU A 36 -2.40 -0.54 -8.96
CA LEU A 36 -2.53 -1.99 -9.11
C LEU A 36 -3.89 -2.47 -8.61
N ARG A 37 -4.28 -2.08 -7.40
CA ARG A 37 -5.57 -2.47 -6.81
C ARG A 37 -6.74 -1.84 -7.53
N GLU A 38 -6.61 -0.56 -7.89
CA GLU A 38 -7.61 0.15 -8.69
C GLU A 38 -7.85 -0.55 -10.02
N ASN A 39 -6.81 -1.01 -10.73
CA ASN A 39 -6.99 -1.76 -11.97
C ASN A 39 -7.76 -3.07 -11.79
N VAL A 40 -7.49 -3.82 -10.71
CA VAL A 40 -8.25 -5.05 -10.40
C VAL A 40 -9.72 -4.70 -10.14
N VAL A 41 -9.96 -3.66 -9.32
CA VAL A 41 -11.31 -3.19 -9.00
C VAL A 41 -12.06 -2.73 -10.25
N LEU A 42 -11.43 -1.93 -11.11
CA LEU A 42 -12.07 -1.37 -12.31
C LEU A 42 -12.34 -2.43 -13.37
N SER A 43 -11.65 -3.57 -13.33
CA SER A 43 -11.89 -4.70 -14.22
C SER A 43 -13.25 -5.37 -13.97
N GLN A 44 -13.88 -5.15 -12.82
CA GLN A 44 -15.17 -5.74 -12.46
C GLN A 44 -16.15 -4.69 -11.95
N LYS A 45 -17.26 -4.50 -12.66
CA LYS A 45 -18.24 -3.44 -12.36
C LYS A 45 -18.80 -3.51 -10.93
N GLU A 46 -19.01 -4.73 -10.43
CA GLU A 46 -19.53 -4.96 -9.07
C GLU A 46 -18.57 -4.45 -7.98
N LEU A 47 -17.28 -4.36 -8.27
CA LEU A 47 -16.27 -3.89 -7.32
C LEU A 47 -16.05 -2.39 -7.37
N TRP A 48 -16.61 -1.65 -8.34
CA TRP A 48 -16.40 -0.21 -8.49
C TRP A 48 -16.60 0.63 -7.22
N PRO A 49 -17.56 0.31 -6.31
CA PRO A 49 -17.67 1.01 -5.03
C PRO A 49 -16.38 1.01 -4.20
N LEU A 50 -15.49 0.02 -4.38
CA LEU A 50 -14.21 -0.07 -3.69
C LEU A 50 -13.15 0.89 -4.23
N SER A 51 -13.29 1.46 -5.44
CA SER A 51 -12.22 2.19 -6.13
C SER A 51 -11.62 3.30 -5.26
N LYS A 52 -12.46 4.17 -4.67
CA LYS A 52 -11.98 5.25 -3.80
C LYS A 52 -11.40 4.74 -2.48
N ILE A 53 -11.95 3.64 -1.96
CA ILE A 53 -11.56 3.05 -0.67
C ILE A 53 -10.17 2.41 -0.78
N VAL A 54 -9.93 1.62 -1.83
CA VAL A 54 -8.66 0.89 -1.98
C VAL A 54 -7.47 1.83 -2.18
N ILE A 55 -7.69 3.01 -2.78
CA ILE A 55 -6.65 4.03 -2.96
C ILE A 55 -6.16 4.55 -1.60
N VAL A 56 -7.08 4.89 -0.70
CA VAL A 56 -6.73 5.45 0.61
C VAL A 56 -6.40 4.39 1.66
N ALA A 57 -6.84 3.14 1.48
CA ALA A 57 -6.54 2.00 2.35
C ALA A 57 -5.17 1.35 2.08
N CYS A 58 -4.36 1.94 1.19
CA CYS A 58 -3.01 1.50 0.92
C CYS A 58 -2.04 1.99 1.99
N SER A 59 -1.32 1.05 2.61
CA SER A 59 -0.25 1.38 3.55
C SER A 59 0.96 1.95 2.81
N ASP A 60 1.59 2.96 3.40
CA ASP A 60 2.99 3.25 3.09
C ASP A 60 3.86 2.05 3.54
N ASP A 61 4.80 1.63 2.70
CA ASP A 61 5.71 0.54 3.05
C ASP A 61 6.93 1.11 3.79
N GLU A 62 7.42 0.38 4.79
CA GLU A 62 8.70 0.64 5.42
C GLU A 62 9.84 0.50 4.41
N THR A 63 10.70 1.51 4.38
CA THR A 63 11.92 1.55 3.57
C THR A 63 13.18 1.73 4.41
N ASP A 64 13.01 2.09 5.68
CA ASP A 64 14.09 2.61 6.52
C ASP A 64 14.99 1.46 7.04
N ASN A 65 14.42 0.25 7.14
CA ASN A 65 15.10 -1.01 7.45
C ASN A 65 15.96 -1.56 6.30
N GLU A 66 16.08 -0.87 5.15
CA GLU A 66 16.99 -1.27 4.07
C GLU A 66 18.49 -1.15 4.46
N ARG A 67 18.83 -0.63 5.67
CA ARG A 67 20.21 -0.40 6.15
C ARG A 67 20.76 -1.35 7.22
N ALA A 68 19.93 -2.14 7.91
CA ALA A 68 20.42 -3.07 8.93
C ALA A 68 21.04 -4.29 8.23
N ILE A 69 22.24 -4.10 7.71
CA ILE A 69 23.00 -5.09 6.95
C ILE A 69 23.68 -5.99 7.98
N SER A 70 23.25 -7.24 8.08
CA SER A 70 24.19 -8.31 8.41
C SER A 70 24.86 -8.74 7.10
N PRO A 71 26.18 -8.95 7.05
CA PRO A 71 26.89 -9.41 5.83
C PRO A 71 26.35 -10.73 5.27
N GLU A 72 25.63 -11.48 6.10
CA GLU A 72 25.03 -12.80 5.80
C GLU A 72 23.71 -12.70 5.01
N ASP A 73 23.18 -11.48 4.87
CA ASP A 73 21.81 -11.26 4.44
C ASP A 73 21.75 -11.14 2.90
N PRO A 74 21.08 -12.08 2.19
CA PRO A 74 21.25 -12.26 0.75
C PRO A 74 21.03 -10.96 -0.03
N GLN A 75 22.07 -10.51 -0.75
CA GLN A 75 22.04 -9.33 -1.63
C GLN A 75 21.28 -9.62 -2.94
N GLY A 76 20.08 -10.19 -2.84
CA GLY A 76 19.26 -10.59 -3.98
C GLY A 76 18.33 -9.49 -4.51
N PRO A 77 17.91 -9.59 -5.79
CA PRO A 77 16.80 -8.80 -6.31
C PRO A 77 15.51 -9.19 -5.58
N GLY A 78 14.83 -8.21 -4.96
CA GLY A 78 13.51 -8.46 -4.36
C GLY A 78 13.47 -8.47 -2.83
N ARG A 79 14.40 -7.81 -2.11
CA ARG A 79 14.28 -7.63 -0.65
C ARG A 79 12.84 -7.25 -0.25
N PRO A 80 12.25 -7.95 0.72
CA PRO A 80 10.87 -7.69 1.12
C PRO A 80 10.70 -6.29 1.69
N CYS A 81 9.54 -5.69 1.47
CA CYS A 81 9.13 -4.48 2.16
C CYS A 81 8.25 -4.87 3.35
N ARG A 82 8.48 -4.29 4.53
CA ARG A 82 7.55 -4.44 5.66
C ARG A 82 6.37 -3.49 5.42
N VAL A 83 5.16 -4.03 5.43
CA VAL A 83 3.93 -3.23 5.32
C VAL A 83 3.68 -2.57 6.66
N ARG A 84 3.39 -1.27 6.71
CA ARG A 84 3.04 -0.60 7.96
C ARG A 84 1.63 -0.98 8.41
N ASN A 85 1.40 -0.82 9.71
CA ASN A 85 0.09 -1.06 10.29
C ASN A 85 -0.80 0.18 10.08
N LEU A 86 -1.98 -0.03 9.50
CA LEU A 86 -3.05 0.96 9.41
C LEU A 86 -4.03 0.63 10.54
N GLU A 87 -3.83 1.19 11.72
CA GLU A 87 -4.60 0.84 12.93
C GLU A 87 -6.10 1.09 12.78
N TRP A 88 -6.44 2.13 12.02
CA TRP A 88 -7.82 2.48 11.69
C TRP A 88 -8.47 1.45 10.76
N ARG A 89 -7.73 0.65 10.00
CA ARG A 89 -8.28 -0.22 8.97
C ARG A 89 -8.92 -1.47 9.59
N SER A 90 -10.17 -1.76 9.23
CA SER A 90 -10.85 -2.98 9.65
C SER A 90 -10.17 -4.24 9.10
N LYS A 91 -10.38 -5.37 9.78
CA LYS A 91 -9.86 -6.67 9.31
C LYS A 91 -10.48 -7.12 8.00
N GLU A 92 -11.73 -6.76 7.75
CA GLU A 92 -12.41 -7.04 6.48
C GLU A 92 -11.78 -6.24 5.33
N LEU A 93 -11.50 -4.95 5.54
CA LEU A 93 -10.82 -4.13 4.54
C LEU A 93 -9.38 -4.59 4.30
N GLU A 94 -8.66 -5.02 5.35
CA GLU A 94 -7.35 -5.66 5.21
C GLU A 94 -7.44 -6.93 4.35
N ASN A 95 -8.45 -7.78 4.58
CA ASN A 95 -8.68 -9.01 3.82
C ASN A 95 -9.01 -8.73 2.34
N ILE A 96 -9.87 -7.76 2.06
CA ILE A 96 -10.17 -7.33 0.67
C ILE A 96 -8.88 -6.90 -0.03
N CYS A 97 -8.05 -6.07 0.63
CA CYS A 97 -6.78 -5.64 0.05
C CYS A 97 -5.84 -6.83 -0.26
N LEU A 98 -5.81 -7.85 0.60
CA LEU A 98 -5.02 -9.06 0.37
C LEU A 98 -5.53 -9.86 -0.83
N LEU A 99 -6.84 -10.05 -0.93
CA LEU A 99 -7.45 -10.79 -2.05
C LEU A 99 -7.22 -10.09 -3.39
N LEU A 100 -7.30 -8.76 -3.43
CA LEU A 100 -6.96 -7.97 -4.63
C LEU A 100 -5.48 -8.16 -5.03
N ASP A 101 -4.57 -8.12 -4.05
CA ASP A 101 -3.14 -8.34 -4.29
C ASP A 101 -2.90 -9.77 -4.82
N SER A 102 -3.58 -10.78 -4.26
CA SER A 102 -3.50 -12.18 -4.69
C SER A 102 -4.08 -12.42 -6.08
N SER A 103 -5.23 -11.83 -6.41
CA SER A 103 -5.83 -11.94 -7.74
C SER A 103 -4.90 -11.39 -8.81
N LYS A 104 -4.30 -10.21 -8.56
CA LYS A 104 -3.31 -9.66 -9.47
C LYS A 104 -2.10 -10.57 -9.67
N ALA A 105 -1.59 -11.15 -8.59
CA ALA A 105 -0.45 -12.08 -8.65
C ALA A 105 -0.80 -13.32 -9.48
N LYS A 106 -2.02 -13.87 -9.33
CA LYS A 106 -2.52 -14.97 -10.18
C LYS A 106 -2.53 -14.55 -11.64
N THR A 107 -3.17 -13.43 -11.99
CA THR A 107 -3.24 -12.93 -13.38
C THR A 107 -1.86 -12.73 -14.01
N ASP A 108 -0.90 -12.17 -13.26
CA ASP A 108 0.46 -11.98 -13.74
C ASP A 108 1.20 -13.32 -13.96
N SER A 109 0.99 -14.30 -13.08
CA SER A 109 1.57 -15.64 -13.22
C SER A 109 0.99 -16.43 -14.40
N SER A 110 -0.28 -16.22 -14.73
CA SER A 110 -0.98 -16.95 -15.80
C SER A 110 -0.78 -16.35 -17.19
N THR A 111 -0.14 -15.18 -17.33
CA THR A 111 0.08 -14.53 -18.63
C THR A 111 1.43 -14.96 -19.24
N PRO A 112 1.47 -15.83 -20.27
CA PRO A 112 2.71 -16.24 -20.91
C PRO A 112 3.29 -15.05 -21.69
N GLY A 113 4.53 -14.64 -21.37
CA GLY A 113 5.24 -13.59 -22.13
C GLY A 113 5.73 -12.40 -21.30
N LYS A 114 5.07 -12.06 -20.18
CA LYS A 114 5.60 -11.03 -19.25
C LYS A 114 6.95 -11.41 -18.64
N ASN A 115 7.21 -12.71 -18.50
CA ASN A 115 8.43 -13.25 -17.89
C ASN A 115 9.44 -13.79 -18.92
N LYS A 116 9.18 -13.68 -20.24
CA LYS A 116 9.99 -14.33 -21.29
C LYS A 116 10.64 -13.37 -22.29
N SER A 117 10.33 -12.08 -22.27
CA SER A 117 11.02 -11.10 -23.12
C SER A 117 12.36 -10.69 -22.49
N PRO A 118 13.52 -10.91 -23.14
CA PRO A 118 14.84 -10.53 -22.62
C PRO A 118 15.02 -9.01 -22.37
N LYS A 119 14.09 -8.19 -22.87
CA LYS A 119 14.10 -6.72 -22.79
C LYS A 119 13.22 -6.13 -21.67
N LEU A 120 12.46 -6.94 -20.94
CA LEU A 120 11.71 -6.50 -19.75
C LEU A 120 12.50 -6.88 -18.49
N THR A 121 13.70 -6.32 -18.36
CA THR A 121 14.55 -6.36 -17.17
C THR A 121 13.99 -5.46 -16.06
N GLY A 122 12.70 -5.60 -15.76
CA GLY A 122 12.09 -4.99 -14.59
C GLY A 122 12.52 -5.76 -13.35
N ARG A 123 12.92 -5.04 -12.29
CA ARG A 123 13.17 -5.68 -10.99
C ARG A 123 11.89 -6.41 -10.54
N PRO A 124 11.96 -7.68 -10.12
CA PRO A 124 10.79 -8.41 -9.66
C PRO A 124 10.07 -7.66 -8.53
N THR A 125 8.74 -7.79 -8.49
CA THR A 125 7.92 -7.22 -7.43
C THR A 125 8.40 -7.73 -6.08
N ARG A 126 8.70 -6.80 -5.17
CA ARG A 126 9.19 -7.14 -3.83
C ARG A 126 8.06 -7.80 -3.01
N PRO A 127 8.33 -8.91 -2.30
CA PRO A 127 7.37 -9.46 -1.34
C PRO A 127 7.01 -8.44 -0.27
N ARG A 128 5.73 -8.40 0.12
CA ARG A 128 5.21 -7.52 1.17
C ARG A 128 5.03 -8.32 2.45
N LEU A 129 5.88 -8.10 3.45
CA LEU A 129 5.80 -8.79 4.73
C LEU A 129 4.83 -8.09 5.68
N ARG A 130 3.94 -8.87 6.29
CA ARG A 130 2.97 -8.41 7.28
C ARG A 130 3.19 -9.18 8.57
N GLY A 131 4.02 -8.62 9.47
CA GLY A 131 4.26 -9.16 10.81
C GLY A 131 3.25 -8.68 11.83
N GLU A 132 3.36 -9.14 13.08
CA GLU A 132 2.62 -8.55 14.20
C GLU A 132 3.31 -7.28 14.72
N ASP A 133 4.64 -7.22 14.61
CA ASP A 133 5.53 -6.12 14.98
C ASP A 133 5.57 -4.97 13.94
N ARG A 134 4.48 -4.77 13.19
CA ARG A 134 4.45 -3.78 12.11
C ARG A 134 4.47 -2.35 12.69
N PRO A 135 5.41 -1.49 12.25
CA PRO A 135 5.39 -0.10 12.65
C PRO A 135 4.13 0.60 12.13
N VAL A 136 3.62 1.56 12.89
CA VAL A 136 2.43 2.32 12.54
C VAL A 136 2.70 3.19 11.31
N THR A 137 1.68 3.32 10.46
CA THR A 137 1.74 4.17 9.28
C THR A 137 2.00 5.63 9.62
N ARG A 138 2.58 6.38 8.67
CA ARG A 138 2.61 7.86 8.72
C ARG A 138 1.45 8.51 7.97
N THR A 139 0.62 7.73 7.28
CA THR A 139 -0.50 8.29 6.51
C THR A 139 -1.64 8.67 7.44
N SER A 140 -2.22 9.85 7.19
CA SER A 140 -3.43 10.29 7.88
C SER A 140 -4.59 9.33 7.65
N VAL A 141 -5.48 9.25 8.62
CA VAL A 141 -6.73 8.50 8.49
C VAL A 141 -7.60 9.18 7.42
N PRO A 142 -8.15 8.44 6.46
CA PRO A 142 -9.11 8.98 5.51
C PRO A 142 -10.45 9.29 6.21
N SER A 143 -11.07 10.41 5.84
CA SER A 143 -12.45 10.72 6.21
C SER A 143 -13.44 10.15 5.18
N ALA A 144 -14.73 10.18 5.51
CA ALA A 144 -15.85 9.81 4.64
C ALA A 144 -15.85 8.35 4.15
N LEU A 145 -15.13 7.44 4.83
CA LEU A 145 -15.24 6.01 4.55
C LEU A 145 -16.50 5.39 5.17
N PRO A 146 -17.02 4.30 4.58
CA PRO A 146 -18.01 3.43 5.20
C PRO A 146 -17.60 2.97 6.61
N ILE A 147 -18.56 2.86 7.52
CA ILE A 147 -18.33 2.49 8.91
C ILE A 147 -17.56 1.17 9.08
N ASP A 148 -17.78 0.20 8.20
CA ASP A 148 -17.14 -1.11 8.21
C ASP A 148 -15.71 -1.10 7.65
N CYS A 149 -15.24 0.02 7.08
CA CYS A 149 -13.84 0.22 6.73
C CYS A 149 -12.96 0.50 7.95
N TYR A 150 -13.56 0.96 9.05
CA TYR A 150 -12.84 1.30 10.27
C TYR A 150 -12.81 0.14 11.26
N SER A 151 -11.70 -0.01 11.97
CA SER A 151 -11.52 -0.94 13.07
C SER A 151 -12.37 -0.51 14.26
N VAL A 152 -13.23 -1.39 14.75
CA VAL A 152 -14.11 -1.13 15.92
C VAL A 152 -13.28 -0.75 17.14
N ARG A 153 -12.21 -1.51 17.42
CA ARG A 153 -11.32 -1.24 18.55
C ARG A 153 -10.65 0.14 18.44
N TRP A 154 -10.26 0.52 17.22
CA TRP A 154 -9.64 1.82 16.98
C TRP A 154 -10.66 2.96 17.12
N LEU A 155 -11.87 2.83 16.55
CA LEU A 155 -12.94 3.82 16.71
C LEU A 155 -13.34 4.03 18.17
N GLN A 156 -13.30 2.98 19.00
CA GLN A 156 -13.58 3.06 20.44
C GLN A 156 -12.47 3.77 21.22
N SER A 157 -11.24 3.83 20.68
CA SER A 157 -10.12 4.52 21.31
C SER A 157 -10.11 6.04 21.05
N LEU A 158 -10.91 6.51 20.09
CA LEU A 158 -11.02 7.92 19.75
C LEU A 158 -11.96 8.66 20.69
N SER A 159 -11.67 9.95 20.90
CA SER A 159 -12.60 10.88 21.50
C SER A 159 -13.83 11.12 20.60
N PRO A 160 -14.96 11.58 21.17
CA PRO A 160 -16.13 11.94 20.37
C PRO A 160 -15.84 12.99 19.29
N LEU A 161 -14.94 13.94 19.57
CA LEU A 161 -14.54 14.98 18.62
C LEU A 161 -13.80 14.38 17.42
N GLU A 162 -12.73 13.62 17.66
CA GLU A 162 -11.96 12.96 16.60
C GLU A 162 -12.84 12.04 15.74
N ARG A 163 -13.79 11.33 16.38
CA ARG A 163 -14.73 10.47 15.65
C ARG A 163 -15.68 11.27 14.76
N SER A 164 -16.08 12.47 15.18
CA SER A 164 -16.92 13.35 14.37
C SER A 164 -16.18 13.93 13.16
N GLU A 165 -14.88 14.20 13.28
CA GLU A 165 -14.02 14.71 12.19
C GLU A 165 -13.84 13.71 11.05
N LEU A 166 -14.05 12.41 11.30
CA LEU A 166 -13.95 11.37 10.28
C LEU A 166 -15.10 11.36 9.27
N ASP A 167 -16.22 12.06 9.54
CA ASP A 167 -17.40 12.10 8.69
C ASP A 167 -17.85 10.69 8.23
N ILE A 168 -17.95 9.74 9.17
CA ILE A 168 -18.12 8.32 8.86
C ILE A 168 -19.44 8.09 8.11
N ALA A 169 -19.36 7.46 6.94
CA ALA A 169 -20.54 7.07 6.19
C ALA A 169 -21.21 5.86 6.87
N SER A 170 -22.46 6.03 7.30
CA SER A 170 -23.19 5.02 8.07
C SER A 170 -23.50 3.72 7.31
N LYS A 171 -23.48 3.76 5.97
CA LYS A 171 -23.81 2.60 5.14
C LYS A 171 -22.60 1.66 5.02
N PRO A 172 -22.64 0.44 5.59
CA PRO A 172 -21.60 -0.56 5.35
C PRO A 172 -21.69 -1.09 3.91
N ILE A 173 -20.55 -1.46 3.33
CA ILE A 173 -20.50 -2.01 1.96
C ILE A 173 -19.58 -3.23 1.83
N LEU A 174 -18.64 -3.44 2.75
CA LEU A 174 -17.63 -4.49 2.64
C LEU A 174 -18.24 -5.88 2.74
N LYS A 175 -19.30 -6.04 3.56
CA LYS A 175 -20.02 -7.32 3.71
C LYS A 175 -20.57 -7.85 2.37
N ASP A 176 -21.05 -6.95 1.52
CA ASP A 176 -21.63 -7.31 0.22
C ASP A 176 -20.55 -7.54 -0.84
N LEU A 177 -19.42 -6.82 -0.74
CA LEU A 177 -18.34 -6.84 -1.72
C LEU A 177 -17.33 -7.96 -1.46
N LEU A 178 -17.13 -8.36 -0.20
CA LEU A 178 -16.17 -9.41 0.18
C LEU A 178 -16.44 -10.75 -0.52
N PRO A 179 -17.68 -11.26 -0.63
CA PRO A 179 -17.99 -12.48 -1.39
C PRO A 179 -17.63 -12.36 -2.87
N ILE A 180 -17.75 -11.18 -3.46
CA ILE A 180 -17.43 -10.92 -4.87
C ILE A 180 -15.92 -10.98 -5.05
N VAL A 181 -15.16 -10.28 -4.20
CA VAL A 181 -13.69 -10.29 -4.20
C VAL A 181 -13.11 -11.69 -3.93
N LYS A 182 -13.82 -12.59 -3.24
CA LYS A 182 -13.36 -13.98 -3.07
C LYS A 182 -13.42 -14.83 -4.34
N ARG A 183 -14.23 -14.43 -5.33
CA ARG A 183 -14.44 -15.20 -6.58
C ARG A 183 -13.42 -14.87 -7.67
N ILE A 184 -12.57 -13.86 -7.46
CA ILE A 184 -11.63 -13.31 -8.44
C ILE A 184 -10.20 -13.87 -8.25
#